data_AF-X1LQM6-F1
#
_entry.id   AF-X1LQM6-F1
#
_cell.length_a   1.000
_cell.length_b   1.000
_cell.length_c   1.000
_cell.angle_alpha   90.00
_cell.angle_beta   90.00
_cell.angle_gamma   90.00
#
_symmetry.space_group_name_H-M   'P 1'
#
loop_
_entity.id
_entity.type
_entity.pdbx_description
1 polymer ?
#
loop_
_entity_poly.entity_id
_entity_poly.type
_entity_poly.pdbx_seq_one_letter_code
_entity_poly.pdbx_strand_id
1 'polypeptide(L)'
;MENRDAYTYINLPKLKTHSMAGVTLGIKNQWGFPQHADRGIDHNYNLHSKIVDVYEYIQPDITIIDGIEGTIHGHYPPTALEDKLVKEFNILIGGRDTVSVDVVGARVFGLALDDVPHLKISNERGLGEG
;
A
#
# COMPACT_ATOMS: atom_id res chain seq x y z
N MET A 1 10.68 11.91 -14.53
CA MET A 1 9.41 12.56 -14.96
C MET A 1 9.72 14.00 -15.32
N GLU A 2 9.25 14.49 -16.47
CA GLU A 2 9.35 15.92 -16.80
C GLU A 2 8.54 16.76 -15.80
N ASN A 3 9.10 17.87 -15.31
CA ASN A 3 8.46 18.81 -14.39
C ASN A 3 7.97 18.21 -13.05
N ARG A 4 8.61 17.14 -12.54
CA ARG A 4 8.19 16.49 -11.27
C ARG A 4 8.13 17.46 -10.09
N ASP A 5 9.04 18.43 -10.03
CA ASP A 5 9.14 19.42 -8.94
C ASP A 5 8.08 20.53 -9.03
N ALA A 6 7.35 20.63 -10.14
CA ALA A 6 6.28 21.59 -10.32
C ALA A 6 4.94 21.13 -9.72
N TYR A 7 4.84 19.87 -9.31
CA TYR A 7 3.61 19.26 -8.81
C TYR A 7 3.85 18.54 -7.50
N THR A 8 2.88 18.63 -6.59
CA THR A 8 2.83 17.80 -5.38
C THR A 8 1.98 16.57 -5.66
N TYR A 9 2.62 15.39 -5.60
CA TYR A 9 1.93 14.11 -5.67
C TYR A 9 1.48 13.68 -4.27
N ILE A 10 0.18 13.78 -4.03
CA ILE A 10 -0.50 13.32 -2.80
C ILE A 10 -1.09 11.92 -3.05
N ASN A 11 -0.68 10.95 -2.25
CA ASN A 11 -1.17 9.58 -2.32
C ASN A 11 -2.18 9.31 -1.18
N LEU A 12 -3.38 8.80 -1.53
CA LEU A 12 -4.51 8.59 -0.61
C LEU A 12 -4.98 7.13 -0.61
N PRO A 13 -4.17 6.17 -0.10
CA PRO A 13 -4.56 4.77 -0.04
C PRO A 13 -5.55 4.47 1.09
N LYS A 14 -6.28 3.34 0.98
CA LYS A 14 -7.10 2.81 2.08
C LYS A 14 -6.30 1.93 3.04
N LEU A 15 -6.61 2.04 4.32
CA LEU A 15 -6.20 1.09 5.36
C LEU A 15 -6.92 -0.25 5.15
N LYS A 16 -6.30 -1.19 4.42
CA LYS A 16 -6.91 -2.52 4.21
C LYS A 16 -5.87 -3.63 4.04
N THR A 17 -6.21 -4.83 4.48
CA THR A 17 -5.48 -6.05 4.15
C THR A 17 -5.59 -6.38 2.66
N HIS A 18 -4.76 -7.32 2.20
CA HIS A 18 -4.84 -7.88 0.85
C HIS A 18 -4.39 -9.33 0.82
N SER A 19 -5.12 -10.21 0.12
CA SER A 19 -4.88 -11.66 0.18
C SER A 19 -3.49 -12.10 -0.29
N MET A 20 -2.98 -11.52 -1.39
CA MET A 20 -1.64 -11.87 -1.90
C MET A 20 -0.52 -10.95 -1.41
N ALA A 21 -0.80 -9.66 -1.17
CA ALA A 21 0.22 -8.67 -0.85
C ALA A 21 0.36 -8.41 0.66
N GLY A 22 -0.48 -9.02 1.50
CA GLY A 22 -0.60 -8.75 2.93
C GLY A 22 -1.46 -7.51 3.20
N VAL A 23 -1.10 -6.37 2.62
CA VAL A 23 -1.79 -5.07 2.78
C VAL A 23 -1.92 -4.32 1.45
N THR A 24 -2.77 -3.29 1.42
CA THR A 24 -2.82 -2.34 0.30
C THR A 24 -1.96 -1.11 0.56
N LEU A 25 -2.42 -0.16 1.38
CA LEU A 25 -1.64 1.00 1.80
C LEU A 25 -0.95 1.75 0.63
N GLY A 26 0.08 2.54 0.91
CA GLY A 26 0.67 3.52 0.02
C GLY A 26 1.51 2.96 -1.12
N ILE A 27 2.42 2.02 -0.84
CA ILE A 27 3.32 1.44 -1.85
C ILE A 27 2.50 0.65 -2.87
N LYS A 28 1.57 -0.21 -2.43
CA LYS A 28 0.74 -0.96 -3.37
C LYS A 28 -0.23 -0.06 -4.14
N ASN A 29 -0.60 1.12 -3.63
CA ASN A 29 -1.46 2.04 -4.37
C ASN A 29 -0.82 2.49 -5.69
N GLN A 30 0.52 2.51 -5.75
CA GLN A 30 1.27 2.82 -6.97
C GLN A 30 1.05 1.78 -8.07
N TRP A 31 0.66 0.55 -7.71
CA TRP A 31 0.27 -0.50 -8.66
C TRP A 31 -0.99 -0.12 -9.49
N GLY A 32 -1.64 1.01 -9.19
CA GLY A 32 -2.65 1.61 -10.03
C GLY A 32 -2.12 2.21 -11.34
N PHE A 33 -0.84 2.61 -11.40
CA PHE A 33 -0.24 3.28 -12.57
C PHE A 33 -0.09 2.38 -13.79
N PRO A 34 0.45 1.14 -13.67
CA PRO A 34 0.55 0.27 -14.82
C PRO A 34 -0.83 -0.04 -15.44
N GLN A 35 -0.94 0.18 -16.75
CA GLN A 35 -2.10 -0.24 -17.55
C GLN A 35 -1.82 -1.63 -18.15
N HIS A 36 -2.64 -2.61 -17.78
CA HIS A 36 -2.52 -3.98 -18.25
C HIS A 36 -3.83 -4.38 -18.92
N ALA A 37 -3.75 -5.11 -20.04
CA ALA A 37 -4.93 -5.71 -20.66
C ALA A 37 -5.60 -6.75 -19.76
N ASP A 38 -4.80 -7.50 -18.98
CA ASP A 38 -5.26 -8.35 -17.89
C ASP A 38 -4.27 -8.25 -16.73
N ARG A 39 -4.73 -7.68 -15.61
CA ARG A 39 -3.92 -7.55 -14.40
C ARG A 39 -3.66 -8.91 -13.75
N GLY A 40 -4.56 -9.88 -13.89
CA GLY A 40 -4.48 -11.19 -13.24
C GLY A 40 -3.25 -12.00 -13.67
N ILE A 41 -2.86 -11.91 -14.94
CA ILE A 41 -1.67 -12.60 -15.48
C ILE A 41 -0.40 -12.22 -14.72
N ASP A 42 -0.31 -10.95 -14.31
CA ASP A 42 0.87 -10.41 -13.62
C ASP A 42 0.82 -10.50 -12.10
N HIS A 43 -0.32 -10.90 -11.52
CA HIS A 43 -0.48 -11.18 -10.09
C HIS A 43 0.04 -12.58 -9.77
N ASN A 44 1.36 -12.72 -9.81
CA ASN A 44 2.06 -13.99 -9.58
C ASN A 44 3.07 -13.87 -8.43
N TYR A 45 3.95 -14.86 -8.29
CA TYR A 45 4.96 -14.92 -7.22
C TYR A 45 5.89 -13.69 -7.16
N ASN A 46 6.05 -12.93 -8.25
CA ASN A 46 6.87 -11.72 -8.32
C ASN A 46 6.12 -10.44 -7.95
N LEU A 47 4.86 -10.51 -7.52
CA LEU A 47 4.00 -9.34 -7.25
C LEU A 47 4.68 -8.30 -6.35
N HIS A 48 5.35 -8.72 -5.28
CA HIS A 48 5.99 -7.81 -4.33
C HIS A 48 7.13 -7.02 -4.98
N SER A 49 8.04 -7.68 -5.71
CA SER A 49 9.12 -6.99 -6.42
C SER A 49 8.57 -6.01 -7.44
N LYS A 50 7.54 -6.40 -8.21
CA LYS A 50 6.90 -5.52 -9.20
C LYS A 50 6.28 -4.27 -8.56
N ILE A 51 5.62 -4.43 -7.41
CA ILE A 51 5.08 -3.30 -6.64
C ILE A 51 6.21 -2.33 -6.26
N VAL A 52 7.33 -2.86 -5.75
CA VAL A 52 8.48 -2.02 -5.37
C VAL A 52 9.13 -1.36 -6.58
N ASP A 53 9.26 -2.05 -7.72
CA ASP A 53 9.83 -1.48 -8.94
C ASP A 53 9.00 -0.27 -9.43
N VAL A 54 7.67 -0.34 -9.33
CA VAL A 54 6.79 0.80 -9.66
C VAL A 54 6.94 1.93 -8.65
N TYR A 55 6.97 1.62 -7.36
CA TYR A 55 7.16 2.62 -6.31
C TYR A 55 8.52 3.33 -6.42
N GLU A 56 9.59 2.60 -6.74
CA GLU A 56 10.93 3.15 -6.96
C GLU A 56 10.95 4.12 -8.15
N TYR A 57 10.19 3.84 -9.20
CA TYR A 57 10.07 4.72 -10.37
C TYR A 57 9.30 6.02 -10.06
N ILE A 58 8.23 5.94 -9.25
CA ILE A 58 7.41 7.09 -8.87
C ILE A 58 7.01 7.04 -7.39
N GLN A 59 7.54 7.99 -6.63
CA GLN A 59 7.25 8.12 -5.20
C GLN A 59 6.31 9.32 -4.94
N PRO A 60 5.31 9.16 -4.06
CA PRO A 60 4.53 10.28 -3.53
C PRO A 60 5.39 11.27 -2.75
N ASP A 61 5.03 12.56 -2.80
CA ASP A 61 5.64 13.56 -1.89
C ASP A 61 5.07 13.46 -0.48
N ILE A 62 3.83 12.98 -0.38
CA ILE A 62 3.15 12.69 0.87
C ILE A 62 2.15 11.56 0.66
N THR A 63 2.12 10.63 1.59
CA THR A 63 1.09 9.57 1.67
C THR A 63 0.24 9.81 2.90
N ILE A 64 -1.09 9.72 2.74
CA ILE A 64 -2.06 9.77 3.84
C ILE A 64 -3.00 8.58 3.69
N ILE A 65 -2.82 7.58 4.55
CA ILE A 65 -3.71 6.42 4.62
C ILE A 65 -5.04 6.85 5.24
N ASP A 66 -6.12 6.69 4.47
CA ASP A 66 -7.50 6.77 4.95
C ASP A 66 -7.87 5.48 5.68
N GLY A 67 -7.92 5.59 7.01
CA GLY A 67 -8.40 4.58 7.93
C GLY A 67 -9.65 4.99 8.69
N ILE A 68 -10.58 5.73 8.09
CA ILE A 68 -11.93 5.90 8.69
C ILE A 68 -12.52 4.50 8.94
N GLU A 69 -12.46 3.67 7.90
CA GLU A 69 -12.78 2.25 7.92
C GLU A 69 -11.75 1.45 7.10
N GLY A 70 -11.68 0.14 7.34
CA GLY A 70 -10.76 -0.75 6.67
C GLY A 70 -11.19 -2.22 6.67
N THR A 71 -10.78 -2.94 5.62
CA THR A 71 -10.98 -4.40 5.56
C THR A 71 -9.87 -5.12 6.33
N ILE A 72 -10.25 -6.02 7.24
CA ILE A 72 -9.33 -6.76 8.13
C ILE A 72 -8.98 -8.18 7.65
N HIS A 73 -9.59 -8.65 6.56
CA HIS A 73 -9.26 -9.93 5.95
C HIS A 73 -9.50 -9.93 4.44
N GLY A 74 -8.51 -10.36 3.67
CA GLY A 74 -8.60 -10.36 2.20
C GLY A 74 -8.63 -8.94 1.61
N HIS A 75 -9.08 -8.81 0.35
CA HIS A 75 -9.12 -7.53 -0.37
C HIS A 75 -10.50 -7.18 -0.97
N TYR A 76 -11.43 -8.15 -0.98
CA TYR A 76 -12.84 -8.00 -1.36
C TYR A 76 -13.69 -8.82 -0.39
N PRO A 77 -14.24 -8.21 0.67
CA PRO A 77 -15.16 -8.91 1.53
C PRO A 77 -16.44 -9.23 0.73
N PRO A 78 -16.95 -10.48 0.73
CA PRO A 78 -18.28 -10.75 0.22
C PRO A 78 -19.28 -9.84 0.93
N THR A 79 -20.26 -9.27 0.22
CA THR A 79 -21.26 -8.34 0.81
C THR A 79 -21.94 -8.95 2.04
N ALA A 80 -22.18 -10.27 2.04
CA ALA A 80 -22.77 -10.98 3.17
C ALA A 80 -21.89 -11.05 4.44
N LEU A 81 -20.63 -10.63 4.37
CA LEU A 81 -19.65 -10.62 5.46
C LEU A 81 -19.08 -9.23 5.73
N GLU A 82 -19.61 -8.19 5.08
CA GLU A 82 -19.09 -6.82 5.17
C GLU A 82 -19.08 -6.30 6.62
N ASP A 83 -20.17 -6.55 7.36
CA ASP A 83 -20.31 -6.25 8.79
C ASP A 83 -19.22 -6.88 9.68
N LYS A 84 -18.69 -8.04 9.24
CA LYS A 84 -17.64 -8.77 9.96
C LYS A 84 -16.25 -8.37 9.53
N LEU A 85 -16.06 -8.03 8.26
CA LEU A 85 -14.75 -7.87 7.65
C LEU A 85 -14.33 -6.40 7.43
N VAL A 86 -15.27 -5.46 7.46
CA VAL A 86 -15.00 -4.02 7.47
C VAL A 86 -15.15 -3.52 8.90
N LYS A 87 -14.14 -2.78 9.38
CA LYS A 87 -14.11 -2.22 10.73
C LYS A 87 -13.83 -0.73 10.66
N GLU A 88 -14.51 0.02 11.51
CA GLU A 88 -14.16 1.40 11.78
C GLU A 88 -12.86 1.45 12.58
N PHE A 89 -11.91 2.25 12.12
CA PHE A 89 -10.70 2.56 12.86
C PHE A 89 -10.68 4.04 13.28
N ASN A 90 -11.31 4.92 12.49
CA ASN A 90 -11.38 6.35 12.73
C ASN A 90 -9.98 7.00 12.90
N ILE A 91 -9.02 6.57 12.07
CA ILE A 91 -7.64 7.07 12.07
C ILE A 91 -7.20 7.57 10.69
N LEU A 92 -6.27 8.51 10.69
CA LEU A 92 -5.49 8.90 9.52
C LEU A 92 -4.00 8.72 9.86
N ILE A 93 -3.24 8.13 8.95
CA ILE A 93 -1.80 7.92 9.11
C ILE A 93 -1.12 8.60 7.93
N GLY A 94 -0.26 9.59 8.19
CA GLY A 94 0.34 10.37 7.12
C GLY A 94 1.79 10.76 7.36
N GLY A 95 2.52 10.94 6.27
CA GLY A 95 3.95 11.25 6.29
C GLY A 95 4.54 11.39 4.89
N ARG A 96 5.78 11.89 4.83
CA ARG A 96 6.53 12.04 3.57
C ARG A 96 7.23 10.75 3.14
N ASP A 97 7.66 9.94 4.11
CA ASP A 97 8.16 8.59 3.85
C ASP A 97 7.00 7.59 3.77
N THR A 98 6.69 7.14 2.56
CA THR A 98 5.62 6.17 2.33
C THR A 98 5.94 4.79 2.92
N VAL A 99 7.22 4.39 3.00
CA VAL A 99 7.61 3.11 3.63
C VAL A 99 7.30 3.16 5.12
N SER A 100 7.72 4.22 5.82
CA SER A 100 7.41 4.42 7.23
C SER A 100 5.91 4.49 7.51
N VAL A 101 5.16 5.22 6.67
CA VAL A 101 3.69 5.32 6.78
C VAL A 101 3.03 3.95 6.62
N ASP A 102 3.45 3.15 5.65
CA ASP A 102 2.92 1.81 5.44
C ASP A 102 3.30 0.83 6.54
N VAL A 103 4.50 0.94 7.13
CA VAL A 103 4.89 0.13 8.30
C VAL A 103 3.98 0.45 9.50
N VAL A 104 3.69 1.73 9.76
CA VAL A 104 2.74 2.12 10.81
C VAL A 104 1.33 1.62 10.49
N GLY A 105 0.89 1.74 9.24
CA GLY A 105 -0.40 1.20 8.78
C GLY A 105 -0.51 -0.32 8.92
N ALA A 106 0.55 -1.06 8.59
CA ALA A 106 0.62 -2.52 8.73
C ALA A 106 0.52 -2.95 10.20
N ARG A 107 1.13 -2.19 11.12
CA ARG A 107 1.03 -2.45 12.57
C ARG A 107 -0.39 -2.35 13.11
N VAL A 108 -1.28 -1.59 12.48
CA VAL A 108 -2.71 -1.57 12.85
C VAL A 108 -3.34 -2.96 12.69
N PHE A 109 -2.87 -3.75 11.74
CA PHE A 109 -3.28 -5.15 11.54
C PHE A 109 -2.40 -6.17 12.30
N GLY A 110 -1.50 -5.70 13.17
CA GLY A 110 -0.56 -6.56 13.91
C GLY A 110 0.59 -7.11 13.06
N LEU A 111 0.86 -6.52 11.89
CA LEU A 111 1.95 -6.94 11.00
C LEU A 111 3.20 -6.09 11.22
N ALA A 112 4.36 -6.73 11.25
CA ALA A 112 5.67 -6.10 11.26
C ALA A 112 6.19 -5.88 9.82
N LEU A 113 7.32 -5.15 9.71
CA LEU A 113 8.00 -4.89 8.43
C LEU A 113 8.30 -6.20 7.66
N ASP A 114 8.82 -7.20 8.36
CA ASP A 114 9.21 -8.50 7.77
C ASP A 114 8.01 -9.37 7.35
N ASP A 115 6.80 -9.08 7.86
CA ASP A 115 5.59 -9.83 7.52
C ASP A 115 5.01 -9.41 6.16
N VAL A 116 5.42 -8.24 5.63
CA VAL A 116 4.91 -7.69 4.37
C VAL A 116 6.07 -7.58 3.36
N PRO A 117 6.21 -8.53 2.42
CA PRO A 117 7.43 -8.62 1.61
C PRO A 117 7.77 -7.38 0.78
N HIS A 118 6.77 -6.61 0.32
CA HIS A 118 7.07 -5.39 -0.45
C HIS A 118 7.58 -4.26 0.46
N LEU A 119 7.16 -4.19 1.74
CA LEU A 119 7.73 -3.23 2.69
C LEU A 119 9.16 -3.60 3.03
N LYS A 120 9.43 -4.89 3.27
CA LYS A 120 10.77 -5.41 3.49
C LYS A 120 11.71 -5.07 2.33
N ILE A 121 11.32 -5.40 1.09
CA ILE A 121 12.13 -5.11 -0.10
C ILE A 121 12.35 -3.60 -0.25
N SER A 122 11.33 -2.77 -0.04
CA SER A 122 11.48 -1.31 -0.10
C SER A 122 12.49 -0.78 0.94
N ASN A 123 12.46 -1.30 2.16
CA ASN A 123 13.42 -0.97 3.20
C ASN A 123 14.85 -1.43 2.83
N GLU A 124 15.00 -2.66 2.36
CA GLU A 124 16.30 -3.21 1.92
C GLU A 124 16.91 -2.43 0.74
N ARG A 125 16.08 -1.86 -0.14
CA ARG A 125 16.50 -0.97 -1.23
C ARG A 125 16.76 0.47 -0.80
N GLY A 126 16.56 0.81 0.48
CA GLY A 126 16.76 2.17 0.98
C GLY A 126 15.73 3.19 0.45
N LEU A 127 14.51 2.74 0.16
CA LEU A 127 13.42 3.60 -0.34
C LEU A 127 12.60 4.25 0.80
N GLY A 128 13.01 4.07 2.04
CA GLY A 128 12.48 4.70 3.25
C GLY A 128 13.60 5.30 4.09
N GLU A 129 13.27 6.17 5.03
CA GLU A 129 14.21 6.97 5.84
C GLU A 129 14.06 6.76 7.36
N GLY A 130 13.13 5.91 7.81
CA GLY A 130 12.77 5.67 9.22
C GLY A 130 13.03 4.27 9.76
#